data_AF-A0A4R3TAK6-F1
#
_entry.id   AF-A0A4R3TAK6-F1
#
_cell.length_a   1.000
_cell.length_b   1.000
_cell.length_c   1.000
_cell.angle_alpha   90.00
_cell.angle_beta   90.00
_cell.angle_gamma   90.00
#
_symmetry.space_group_name_H-M   'P 1'
#
loop_
_entity.id
_entity.type
_entity.pdbx_description
1 polymer ?
#
loop_
_entity_poly.entity_id
_entity_poly.type
_entity_poly.pdbx_seq_one_letter_code
_entity_poly.pdbx_strand_id
1 'polypeptide(L)' 'MLGKIIGGIAGKRIARNVVGVDETGGAIAGVVAATVLRRFGLAGIAAAAVGAYADRKLSEKRRDSNLP' A
#
# COMPACT_ATOMS: atom_id res chain seq x y z
N MET A 1 -9.32 0.77 19.78
CA MET A 1 -8.75 -0.60 19.87
C MET A 1 -8.94 -1.42 18.59
N LEU A 2 -10.11 -1.37 17.94
CA LEU A 2 -10.39 -2.10 16.69
C LEU A 2 -9.34 -1.93 15.58
N GLY A 3 -8.79 -0.72 15.41
CA GLY A 3 -7.76 -0.47 14.40
C GLY A 3 -6.47 -1.29 14.59
N LYS A 4 -6.10 -1.65 15.83
CA LYS A 4 -4.93 -2.50 16.10
C LYS A 4 -5.20 -3.96 15.75
N ILE A 5 -6.44 -4.42 15.93
CA ILE A 5 -6.87 -5.79 15.62
C ILE A 5 -6.95 -5.97 14.09
N ILE A 6 -7.62 -5.05 13.41
CA ILE A 6 -7.72 -5.06 11.93
C ILE A 6 -6.33 -4.90 11.31
N GLY A 7 -5.52 -3.97 11.82
CA GLY A 7 -4.14 -3.77 11.38
C GLY A 7 -3.26 -5.01 11.59
N GLY A 8 -3.43 -5.72 12.71
CA GLY A 8 -2.70 -6.96 12.99
C GLY A 8 -3.09 -8.11 12.05
N ILE A 9 -4.38 -8.27 11.76
CA ILE A 9 -4.88 -9.34 10.87
C ILE A 9 -4.46 -9.06 9.41
N ALA A 10 -4.64 -7.82 8.95
CA ALA A 10 -4.22 -7.41 7.61
C ALA A 10 -2.69 -7.51 7.46
N GLY A 11 -1.93 -7.04 8.46
CA GLY A 11 -0.47 -7.12 8.48
C GLY A 11 0.04 -8.55 8.42
N LYS A 12 -0.53 -9.47 9.21
CA LYS A 12 -0.17 -10.90 9.17
C LYS A 12 -0.44 -11.55 7.82
N ARG A 13 -1.51 -11.14 7.13
CA ARG A 13 -1.87 -11.67 5.80
C ARG A 13 -0.97 -11.11 4.70
N ILE A 14 -0.60 -9.84 4.77
CA ILE A 14 0.36 -9.22 3.85
C ILE A 14 1.73 -9.87 4.05
N ALA A 15 2.24 -9.94 5.28
CA ALA A 15 3.57 -10.48 5.61
C ALA A 15 3.81 -11.91 5.07
N ARG A 16 2.78 -12.77 5.04
CA ARG A 16 2.89 -14.13 4.48
C ARG A 16 3.02 -14.18 2.96
N ASN A 17 2.54 -13.16 2.25
CA ASN A 17 2.55 -13.12 0.78
C ASN A 17 3.70 -12.28 0.21
N VAL A 18 4.42 -11.51 1.03
CA VAL A 18 5.60 -10.70 0.61
C VAL A 18 6.95 -11.38 0.85
N VAL A 19 7.00 -12.71 1.00
CA VAL A 19 8.21 -13.54 1.28
C VAL A 19 9.24 -13.56 0.12
N GLY A 20 9.21 -12.60 -0.80
CA GLY A 20 10.15 -12.49 -1.93
C GLY A 20 10.61 -11.06 -2.24
N VAL A 21 10.26 -10.07 -1.41
CA VAL A 21 10.84 -8.73 -1.49
C VAL A 21 12.10 -8.74 -0.65
N ASP A 22 13.24 -8.39 -1.24
CA ASP A 22 14.54 -8.26 -0.59
C ASP A 22 14.35 -7.63 0.80
N GLU A 23 14.58 -8.39 1.88
CA GLU A 23 14.11 -8.09 3.24
C GLU A 23 14.53 -6.69 3.69
N THR A 24 15.71 -6.27 3.24
CA THR A 24 16.30 -4.96 3.52
C THR A 24 15.63 -3.85 2.72
N GLY A 25 15.42 -4.04 1.41
CA GLY A 25 14.79 -3.04 0.54
C GLY A 25 13.32 -2.81 0.89
N GLY A 26 12.58 -3.88 1.17
CA GLY A 26 11.19 -3.82 1.60
C GLY A 26 11.02 -3.13 2.97
N ALA A 27 11.92 -3.41 3.92
CA ALA A 27 11.90 -2.76 5.22
C ALA A 27 12.21 -1.27 5.14
N ILE A 28 13.26 -0.87 4.40
CA ILE A 28 13.62 0.54 4.23
C ILE A 28 12.49 1.31 3.54
N ALA A 29 11.97 0.78 2.44
CA ALA A 29 10.85 1.40 1.73
C ALA A 29 9.60 1.50 2.63
N GLY A 30 9.30 0.46 3.40
CA GLY A 30 8.20 0.45 4.36
C GLY A 30 8.35 1.48 5.46
N VAL A 31 9.55 1.65 6.03
CA VAL A 31 9.84 2.65 7.07
C VAL A 31 9.75 4.06 6.50
N VAL A 32 10.31 4.32 5.32
CA VAL A 32 10.22 5.63 4.65
C VAL A 32 8.76 5.97 4.33
N ALA A 33 8.03 5.04 3.71
CA ALA A 33 6.62 5.22 3.40
C ALA A 33 5.78 5.46 4.67
N ALA A 34 5.98 4.67 5.73
CA ALA A 34 5.28 4.84 7.00
C ALA A 34 5.64 6.17 7.68
N THR A 35 6.89 6.62 7.59
CA THR A 35 7.34 7.89 8.16
C THR A 35 6.71 9.08 7.45
N VAL A 36 6.70 9.07 6.12
CA VAL A 36 6.02 10.08 5.30
C VAL A 36 4.53 10.09 5.63
N LEU A 37 3.89 8.92 5.64
CA LEU A 37 2.46 8.80 5.94
C LEU A 37 2.13 9.29 7.36
N ARG A 38 2.96 8.98 8.36
CA ARG A 38 2.80 9.46 9.74
C ARG A 38 3.00 10.98 9.84
N ARG A 39 3.84 11.58 9.00
CA ARG A 39 4.08 13.03 8.96
C ARG A 39 2.96 13.80 8.26
N PHE A 40 2.33 13.21 7.24
CA PHE A 40 1.15 13.78 6.56
C PHE A 40 -0.19 13.42 7.22
N GLY A 41 -0.22 12.43 8.12
CA GLY A 41 -1.40 12.05 8.89
C GLY A 41 -2.58 11.64 8.02
N LEU A 42 -3.80 12.02 8.43
CA LEU A 42 -5.06 11.75 7.72
C LEU A 42 -5.04 12.24 6.26
N ALA A 43 -4.36 13.36 5.98
CA ALA A 43 -4.24 13.89 4.63
C ALA A 43 -3.37 12.98 3.73
N GLY A 44 -2.32 12.38 4.29
CA GLY A 44 -1.49 11.40 3.58
C GLY A 44 -2.27 10.13 3.24
N ILE A 45 -3.13 9.67 4.16
CA ILE A 45 -4.01 8.52 3.91
C ILE A 45 -5.02 8.84 2.82
N ALA A 46 -5.63 10.03 2.85
CA ALA A 46 -6.58 10.47 1.83
C ALA A 46 -5.92 10.60 0.44
N ALA A 47 -4.73 11.22 0.38
CA ALA A 47 -3.97 11.35 -0.86
C ALA A 47 -3.55 9.98 -1.41
N ALA A 48 -3.10 9.06 -0.55
CA ALA A 48 -2.77 7.69 -0.95
C ALA A 48 -4.00 6.93 -1.46
N ALA A 49 -5.16 7.10 -0.82
CA ALA A 49 -6.40 6.46 -1.26
C ALA A 49 -6.87 6.99 -2.63
N VAL A 50 -6.86 8.32 -2.81
CA VAL A 50 -7.23 8.96 -4.08
C VAL A 50 -6.22 8.61 -5.17
N GLY A 51 -4.93 8.66 -4.86
CA GLY A 51 -3.85 8.28 -5.77
C GLY A 51 -3.96 6.81 -6.21
N ALA A 52 -4.18 5.89 -5.26
CA ALA A 52 -4.37 4.48 -5.56
C ALA A 52 -5.63 4.23 -6.40
N TYR A 53 -6.72 4.97 -6.17
CA TYR A 53 -7.93 4.87 -6.99
C TYR A 53 -7.72 5.37 -8.42
N ALA A 54 -7.06 6.53 -8.57
CA ALA A 54 -6.72 7.08 -9.86
C ALA A 54 -5.76 6.17 -10.64
N ASP A 55 -4.73 5.64 -9.97
CA ASP A 55 -3.77 4.70 -10.55
C ASP A 55 -4.47 3.40 -10.98
N ARG A 56 -5.32 2.83 -10.12
CA ARG A 56 -6.12 1.65 -10.47
C ARG A 56 -6.99 1.90 -11.70
N LYS A 57 -7.66 3.05 -11.77
CA LYS A 57 -8.52 3.37 -12.92
C LYS A 57 -7.72 3.53 -14.21
N LEU A 58 -6.52 4.11 -14.14
CA LEU A 58 -5.64 4.27 -15.28
C LEU A 58 -5.04 2.92 -15.72
N SER A 59 -4.64 2.09 -14.75
CA SER A 59 -4.12 0.74 -14.98
C SER A 59 -5.19 -0.19 -15.55
N GLU A 60 -6.44 -0.10 -15.09
CA GLU A 60 -7.57 -0.81 -15.69
C GLU A 60 -7.73 -0.39 -17.16
N LYS A 61 -7.69 0.91 -17.45
CA LYS A 61 -7.78 1.41 -18.84
C LYS A 61 -6.64 0.91 -19.73
N ARG A 62 -5.41 0.81 -19.19
CA ARG A 62 -4.24 0.25 -19.91
C ARG A 62 -4.30 -1.27 -20.07
N ARG A 63 -4.88 -1.98 -19.10
CA ARG A 63 -5.11 -3.43 -19.18
C ARG A 63 -6.19 -3.77 -20.20
N ASP A 64 -7.26 -2.98 -20.25
CA ASP A 64 -8.33 -3.10 -21.25
C ASP A 64 -7.80 -2.85 -22.67
N SER A 65 -6.84 -1.93 -22.81
CA SER A 65 -6.14 -1.65 -24.09
C SER A 65 -5.16 -2.76 -24.52
N ASN A 66 -4.96 -3.79 -23.69
CA ASN A 66 -4.07 -4.93 -23.93
C ASN A 66 -4.82 -6.27 -23.98
N LEU A 67 -6.15 -6.26 -24.18
CA LEU A 67 -6.85 -7.45 -24.67
C LEU A 67 -6.68 -7.55 -26.20
N PRO A 68 -6.24 -8.70 -26.75
CA PRO A 68 -6.30 -8.99 -28.18
C PRO A 68 -7.74 -9.07 -28.71
#